data_AF-A0A7C7SY84-F1
#
_entry.id   AF-A0A7C7SY84-F1
#
_cell.length_a   1.000
_cell.length_b   1.000
_cell.length_c   1.000
_cell.angle_alpha   90.00
_cell.angle_beta   90.00
_cell.angle_gamma   90.00
#
_symmetry.space_group_name_H-M   'P 1'
#
loop_
_entity.id
_entity.type
_entity.pdbx_description
1 polymer ?
#
loop_
_entity_poly.entity_id
_entity_poly.type
_entity_poly.pdbx_seq_one_letter_code
_entity_poly.pdbx_strand_id
1 'polypeptide(L)' 'MPSGLYMAAAGAEAQSQRMQIISNKLANVDTVGFKRELAILQARAAEAVAQSRWIPRKSAP' A
#
# COMPACT_ATOMS: atom_id res chain seq x y z
N MET A 1 1.56 2.45 23.67
CA MET A 1 0.51 2.65 22.65
C MET A 1 0.59 1.53 21.62
N PRO A 2 -0.49 0.74 21.41
CA PRO A 2 -0.50 -0.46 20.54
C PRO A 2 -0.48 -0.16 19.03
N SER A 3 -0.36 1.11 18.62
CA SER A 3 -0.46 1.54 17.22
C SER A 3 0.60 0.92 16.31
N GLY A 4 1.80 0.64 16.83
CA GLY A 4 2.86 -0.03 16.07
C GLY A 4 2.51 -1.46 15.67
N LEU A 5 1.78 -2.20 16.54
CA LEU A 5 1.34 -3.57 16.23
C LEU A 5 0.28 -3.57 15.13
N TYR A 6 -0.69 -2.64 15.18
CA TYR A 6 -1.69 -2.49 14.13
C TYR A 6 -1.09 -2.03 12.80
N MET A 7 -0.10 -1.13 12.82
CA MET A 7 0.62 -0.75 11.60
C MET A 7 1.42 -1.92 11.01
N ALA A 8 2.11 -2.69 11.85
CA ALA A 8 2.82 -3.88 11.41
C ALA A 8 1.86 -4.93 10.83
N ALA A 9 0.70 -5.15 11.47
CA ALA A 9 -0.32 -6.07 10.98
C ALA A 9 -0.88 -5.62 9.62
N ALA A 10 -1.23 -4.34 9.46
CA ALA A 10 -1.70 -3.80 8.18
C ALA A 10 -0.65 -3.89 7.07
N GLY A 11 0.63 -3.65 7.39
CA GLY A 11 1.74 -3.83 6.45
C GLY A 11 1.95 -5.29 6.03
N ALA A 12 1.84 -6.23 6.98
CA ALA A 12 1.95 -7.65 6.69
C ALA A 12 0.79 -8.16 5.82
N GLU A 13 -0.43 -7.71 6.09
CA GLU A 13 -1.61 -8.03 5.28
C GLU A 13 -1.47 -7.50 3.84
N ALA A 14 -1.06 -6.24 3.69
CA ALA A 14 -0.75 -5.63 2.40
C ALA A 14 0.30 -6.42 1.61
N GLN A 15 1.35 -6.91 2.27
CA GLN A 15 2.38 -7.73 1.65
C GLN A 15 1.86 -9.11 1.23
N SER A 16 1.00 -9.73 2.06
CA SER A 16 0.36 -11.01 1.74
C SER A 16 -0.53 -10.90 0.49
N GLN A 17 -1.36 -9.86 0.39
CA GLN A 17 -2.18 -9.60 -0.79
C GLN A 17 -1.33 -9.41 -2.06
N ARG A 18 -0.22 -8.67 -1.94
CA ARG A 18 0.72 -8.50 -3.06
C ARG A 18 1.30 -9.85 -3.51
N MET A 19 1.67 -10.71 -2.57
CA MET A 19 2.19 -12.05 -2.89
C MET A 19 1.15 -12.89 -3.62
N GLN A 20 -0.11 -12.89 -3.16
CA GLN A 20 -1.20 -13.63 -3.81
C GLN A 20 -1.42 -13.19 -5.26
N ILE A 21 -1.39 -11.88 -5.53
CA ILE A 21 -1.56 -11.34 -6.88
C ILE A 21 -0.38 -11.74 -7.78
N ILE A 22 0.85 -11.74 -7.25
CA ILE A 22 2.03 -12.21 -8.00
C ILE A 22 1.91 -13.69 -8.31
N SER A 23 1.54 -14.52 -7.32
CA SER A 23 1.36 -15.96 -7.50
C SER A 23 0.29 -16.28 -8.54
N ASN A 24 -0.85 -15.59 -8.51
CA ASN A 24 -1.92 -15.77 -9.49
C ASN A 24 -1.44 -15.44 -10.92
N LYS A 25 -0.65 -14.37 -11.08
CA LYS A 25 -0.07 -14.02 -12.37
C LYS A 25 0.95 -15.03 -12.88
N LEU A 26 1.79 -15.54 -11.98
CA LEU A 26 2.78 -16.57 -12.34
C LEU A 26 2.09 -17.86 -12.75
N ALA A 27 1.01 -18.25 -12.06
CA ALA A 27 0.21 -19.42 -12.43
C ALA A 27 -0.49 -19.27 -13.79
N ASN A 28 -0.88 -18.04 -14.16
CA ASN A 28 -1.59 -17.72 -15.40
C ASN A 28 -0.70 -17.07 -16.46
N VAL A 29 0.62 -17.27 -16.41
CA VAL A 29 1.53 -16.61 -17.37
C VAL A 29 1.34 -17.14 -18.80
N ASP A 30 1.00 -18.42 -18.95
CA ASP A 30 0.86 -19.11 -20.23
C ASP A 30 -0.61 -19.30 -20.67
N THR A 31 -1.58 -18.74 -19.92
CA THR A 31 -2.99 -18.78 -20.32
C THR A 31 -3.29 -17.70 -21.37
N VAL A 32 -3.61 -18.15 -22.59
CA VAL A 32 -3.94 -17.27 -23.71
C VAL A 32 -5.14 -16.39 -23.36
N GLY A 33 -5.01 -15.07 -23.50
CA GLY A 33 -6.08 -14.09 -23.22
C GLY A 33 -6.15 -13.58 -21.76
N PHE A 34 -5.18 -13.90 -20.90
CA PHE A 34 -5.17 -13.43 -19.51
C PHE A 34 -4.85 -11.93 -19.38
N LYS A 35 -5.71 -11.17 -18.68
CA LYS A 35 -5.54 -9.74 -18.40
C LYS A 35 -4.82 -9.54 -17.07
N ARG A 36 -3.61 -9.00 -17.09
CA ARG A 36 -2.80 -8.79 -15.87
C ARG A 36 -3.39 -7.69 -14.97
N GLU A 37 -3.71 -8.02 -13.72
CA GLU A 37 -4.19 -7.06 -12.71
C GLU A 37 -3.06 -6.58 -11.79
N LEU A 38 -2.80 -5.29 -11.69
CA LEU A 38 -1.74 -4.76 -10.79
C LEU A 38 -2.30 -4.43 -9.41
N ALA A 39 -1.64 -4.94 -8.35
CA ALA A 39 -1.90 -4.53 -6.98
C ALA A 39 -1.37 -3.10 -6.78
N ILE A 40 -2.25 -2.13 -6.55
CA ILE A 40 -1.85 -0.75 -6.21
C ILE A 40 -2.02 -0.60 -4.70
N LEU A 41 -0.89 -0.49 -4.00
CA LEU A 41 -0.85 -0.23 -2.57
C LEU A 41 -0.83 1.29 -2.34
N GLN A 42 -1.83 1.80 -1.63
CA GLN A 42 -1.90 3.23 -1.29
C GLN A 42 -1.72 3.42 0.22
N ALA A 43 -0.76 4.27 0.58
CA ALA A 43 -0.57 4.66 1.97
C ALA A 43 -1.73 5.56 2.44
N ARG A 44 -2.21 5.34 3.66
CA ARG A 44 -3.16 6.25 4.31
C ARG A 44 -2.44 7.52 4.73
N ALA A 45 -3.11 8.67 4.63
CA ALA A 45 -2.55 9.95 5.08
C ALA A 45 -2.20 9.87 6.57
N ALA A 46 -1.03 10.38 6.94
CA ALA A 46 -0.65 10.52 8.34
C ALA A 46 -1.68 11.41 9.06
N GLU A 47 -1.97 11.11 10.31
CA GLU A 47 -2.99 11.81 11.10
C GLU A 47 -2.74 13.33 11.15
N ALA A 48 -1.48 13.76 11.20
CA ALA A 48 -1.12 15.18 11.16
C ALA A 48 -1.50 15.88 9.84
N VAL A 49 -1.48 15.16 8.72
CA VAL A 49 -1.92 15.66 7.40
C VAL A 49 -3.45 15.65 7.32
N ALA A 50 -4.09 14.60 7.84
CA ALA A 50 -5.56 14.51 7.90
C ALA A 50 -6.18 15.60 8.79
N GLN A 51 -5.49 16.00 9.87
CA GLN A 51 -5.91 17.07 10.79
C GLN A 51 -5.52 18.48 10.31
N SER A 52 -4.97 18.62 9.09
CA SER A 52 -4.45 19.90 8.58
C SER A 52 -3.43 20.58 9.51
N ARG A 53 -2.79 19.80 10.38
CA ARG A 53 -1.83 20.26 11.39
C ARG A 53 -0.42 20.35 10.85
N TRP A 54 -0.19 19.80 9.65
CA TRP A 54 1.06 19.90 8.92
C TRP A 54 0.97 20.99 7.84
N ILE A 55 1.68 22.10 8.06
CA ILE A 55 1.91 23.15 7.07
C ILE A 55 3.37 23.04 6.63
N PRO A 56 3.67 22.64 5.38
CA PRO A 56 5.04 22.70 4.88
C PRO A 56 5.46 24.17 4.83
N ARG A 57 6.54 24.52 5.52
CA ARG A 57 7.15 25.85 5.47
C ARG A 57 7.51 26.16 4.01
N LYS A 58 6.68 26.97 3.35
CA LYS A 58 6.95 27.51 2.02
C LYS A 58 8.11 28.49 2.13
N SER A 59 9.14 28.29 1.30
CA SER A 59 10.13 29.28 0.85
C SER A 59 10.69 30.27 1.87
N ALA A 60 11.91 30.00 2.33
CA ALA A 60 12.79 31.07 2.79
C ALA A 60 13.16 31.98 1.60
N PRO A 61 13.06 33.32 1.70
CA PRO A 61 13.93 34.20 0.92
C PRO A 61 15.37 34.11 1.41
#